data_AF-A0A850QRK6-F1
#
_entry.id   AF-A0A850QRK6-F1
#
_cell.length_a   1.000
_cell.length_b   1.000
_cell.length_c   1.000
_cell.angle_alpha   90.00
_cell.angle_beta   90.00
_cell.angle_gamma   90.00
#
_symmetry.space_group_name_H-M   'P 1'
#
loop_
_entity.id
_entity.type
_entity.pdbx_description
1 polymer ?
#
loop_
_entity_poly.entity_id
_entity_poly.type
_entity_poly.pdbx_seq_one_letter_code
_entity_poly.pdbx_strand_id
1 'polypeptide(L)'
;MDHSEKTPCPSPTCPICIRLKPQPRKLTLSERIQKQRQDNLKASDRAWRYVQERIKNGDFLINPYSVQMTFVISARTLTVNTDCDSFTIPATSGKDEYLNSNSLESQKAGYKGVTPVGKYIIKPFEFSDPNLAVDLKRNVYDRADWGDWRVRMHNKVDEGFDFYGRNNFFLHCGQFAGSAGCIDIGGGLTGNKDTDRVAEIIKNSKTDIIVEVKP
;
A
#
# COMPACT_ATOMS: atom_id res chain seq x y z
N MET A 1 -24.25 -60.43 0.09
CA MET A 1 -22.81 -60.17 0.25
C MET A 1 -22.63 -58.67 0.29
N ASP A 2 -21.76 -58.23 1.18
CA ASP A 2 -21.89 -57.02 1.99
C ASP A 2 -21.58 -55.72 1.24
N HIS A 3 -22.50 -54.75 1.29
CA HIS A 3 -22.26 -53.37 0.88
C HIS A 3 -21.73 -52.59 2.08
N SER A 4 -20.41 -52.62 2.29
CA SER A 4 -19.75 -51.72 3.24
C SER A 4 -19.81 -50.28 2.71
N GLU A 5 -20.90 -49.57 2.99
CA GLU A 5 -20.95 -48.11 2.98
C GLU A 5 -19.80 -47.56 3.83
N LYS A 6 -18.83 -46.90 3.18
CA LYS A 6 -17.75 -46.21 3.89
C LYS A 6 -18.36 -44.98 4.56
N THR A 7 -18.45 -45.04 5.90
CA THR A 7 -18.88 -43.93 6.74
C THR A 7 -18.03 -42.68 6.47
N PRO A 8 -18.65 -41.50 6.20
CA PRO A 8 -17.90 -40.26 6.05
C PRO A 8 -17.24 -39.88 7.38
N CYS A 9 -15.96 -39.54 7.32
CA CYS A 9 -15.15 -39.24 8.51
C CYS A 9 -15.70 -37.99 9.24
N PRO A 10 -15.99 -38.07 10.55
CA PRO A 10 -16.50 -36.94 11.29
C PRO A 10 -15.32 -36.07 11.74
N SER A 11 -15.42 -34.78 11.45
CA SER A 11 -14.57 -33.69 11.96
C SER A 11 -13.36 -33.27 11.08
N PRO A 12 -13.27 -31.96 10.74
CA PRO A 12 -12.14 -31.35 10.04
C PRO A 12 -10.85 -31.27 10.89
N THR A 13 -10.86 -31.76 12.14
CA THR A 13 -9.70 -31.77 13.05
C THR A 13 -8.96 -33.11 13.09
N CYS A 14 -9.32 -34.09 12.26
CA CYS A 14 -8.63 -35.38 12.18
C CYS A 14 -7.15 -35.21 11.73
N PRO A 15 -6.16 -35.79 12.44
CA PRO A 15 -4.74 -35.67 12.09
C PRO A 15 -4.39 -36.20 10.69
N ILE A 16 -5.19 -37.13 10.15
CA ILE A 16 -5.03 -37.69 8.80
C ILE A 16 -5.34 -36.63 7.72
N CYS A 17 -6.33 -35.76 7.95
CA CYS A 17 -6.70 -34.69 7.01
C CYS A 17 -5.69 -33.52 7.02
N ILE A 18 -4.96 -33.31 8.12
CA ILE A 18 -3.97 -32.23 8.24
C ILE A 18 -2.73 -32.49 7.36
N ARG A 19 -2.34 -33.77 7.18
CA ARG A 19 -1.18 -34.17 6.36
C ARG A 19 -1.41 -34.10 4.84
N LEU A 20 -2.63 -33.83 4.39
CA LEU A 20 -2.98 -33.79 2.96
C LEU A 20 -3.17 -32.37 2.41
N LYS A 21 -2.82 -31.31 3.15
CA LYS A 21 -2.87 -29.96 2.56
C LYS A 21 -1.85 -29.90 1.42
N PRO A 22 -2.28 -29.76 0.15
CA PRO A 22 -1.36 -29.69 -0.97
C PRO A 22 -0.45 -28.48 -0.77
N GLN A 23 0.86 -28.71 -0.78
CA GLN A 23 1.80 -27.60 -0.76
C GLN A 23 1.58 -26.75 -2.01
N PRO A 24 1.51 -25.42 -1.88
CA PRO A 24 1.26 -24.55 -3.02
C PRO A 24 2.37 -24.76 -4.05
N ARG A 25 1.99 -25.28 -5.22
CA ARG A 25 2.88 -25.48 -6.36
C ARG A 25 3.54 -24.15 -6.71
N LYS A 26 4.88 -24.13 -6.80
CA LYS A 26 5.61 -22.96 -7.29
C LYS A 26 5.23 -22.76 -8.76
N LEU A 27 4.58 -21.63 -9.06
CA LEU A 27 4.22 -21.24 -10.42
C LEU A 27 5.47 -21.07 -11.27
N THR A 28 5.43 -21.58 -12.50
CA THR A 28 6.45 -21.34 -13.53
C THR A 28 6.45 -19.85 -13.93
N LEU A 29 7.49 -19.40 -14.63
CA LEU A 29 7.58 -18.02 -15.09
C LEU A 29 6.39 -17.62 -15.97
N SER A 30 5.96 -18.51 -16.88
CA SER A 30 4.80 -18.27 -17.76
C SER A 30 3.50 -18.16 -16.97
N GLU A 31 3.30 -19.01 -15.95
CA GLU A 31 2.13 -18.96 -15.07
C GLU A 31 2.11 -17.69 -14.22
N ARG A 32 3.28 -17.21 -13.76
CA ARG A 32 3.38 -15.93 -13.04
C ARG A 32 3.02 -14.75 -13.94
N ILE A 33 3.48 -14.75 -15.18
CA ILE A 33 3.13 -13.71 -16.17
C ILE A 33 1.63 -13.73 -16.46
N GLN A 34 1.03 -14.91 -16.66
CA GLN A 34 -0.43 -15.03 -16.84
C GLN A 34 -1.21 -14.56 -15.62
N LYS A 35 -0.78 -14.95 -14.41
CA LYS A 35 -1.41 -14.49 -13.17
C LYS A 35 -1.33 -12.97 -13.04
N GLN A 36 -0.16 -12.38 -13.30
CA GLN A 36 0.01 -10.92 -13.28
C GLN A 36 -0.91 -10.22 -14.29
N ARG A 37 -1.05 -10.78 -15.50
CA ARG A 37 -1.99 -10.24 -16.52
C ARG A 37 -3.44 -10.32 -16.03
N GLN A 38 -3.85 -11.43 -15.43
CA GLN A 38 -5.19 -11.58 -14.86
C GLN A 38 -5.42 -10.62 -13.68
N ASP A 39 -4.44 -10.43 -12.82
CA ASP A 39 -4.54 -9.51 -11.69
C ASP A 39 -4.63 -8.05 -12.17
N ASN A 40 -3.88 -7.70 -13.23
CA ASN A 40 -3.99 -6.39 -13.90
C ASN A 40 -5.38 -6.18 -14.53
N LEU A 41 -5.93 -7.20 -15.20
CA LEU A 41 -7.29 -7.14 -15.76
C LEU A 41 -8.34 -6.95 -14.66
N LYS A 42 -8.24 -7.70 -13.55
CA LYS A 42 -9.14 -7.53 -12.39
C LYS A 42 -9.00 -6.16 -11.72
N ALA A 43 -7.79 -5.59 -11.69
CA ALA A 43 -7.57 -4.22 -11.21
C ALA A 43 -8.24 -3.21 -12.16
N SER A 44 -8.12 -3.42 -13.47
CA SER A 44 -8.79 -2.61 -14.48
C SER A 44 -10.31 -2.71 -14.39
N ASP A 45 -10.87 -3.90 -14.20
CA ASP A 45 -12.31 -4.12 -14.04
C ASP A 45 -12.87 -3.44 -12.79
N ARG A 46 -12.12 -3.49 -11.68
CA ARG A 46 -12.48 -2.76 -10.45
C ARG A 46 -12.42 -1.25 -10.64
N ALA A 47 -11.39 -0.75 -11.32
CA ALA A 47 -11.28 0.66 -11.67
C ALA A 47 -12.46 1.10 -12.55
N TRP A 48 -12.86 0.27 -13.52
CA TRP A 48 -14.02 0.57 -14.37
C TRP A 48 -15.34 0.56 -13.60
N ARG A 49 -15.56 -0.41 -12.70
CA ARG A 49 -16.75 -0.43 -11.83
C ARG A 49 -16.82 0.81 -10.93
N TYR A 50 -15.69 1.23 -10.37
CA TYR A 50 -15.60 2.46 -9.58
C TYR A 50 -16.02 3.69 -10.40
N VAL A 51 -15.54 3.81 -11.65
CA VAL A 51 -15.96 4.89 -12.56
C VAL A 51 -17.46 4.82 -12.87
N GLN A 52 -18.00 3.63 -13.15
CA GLN A 52 -19.42 3.43 -13.46
C GLN A 52 -20.34 3.76 -12.28
N GLU A 53 -19.98 3.37 -11.06
CA GLU A 53 -20.71 3.74 -9.84
C GLU A 53 -20.72 5.25 -9.63
N ARG A 54 -19.60 5.93 -9.93
CA ARG A 54 -19.52 7.38 -9.83
C ARG A 54 -20.36 8.13 -10.86
N ILE A 55 -20.41 7.65 -12.10
CA ILE A 55 -21.31 8.19 -13.12
C ILE A 55 -22.77 8.04 -12.66
N LYS A 56 -23.13 6.87 -12.13
CA LYS A 56 -24.47 6.59 -11.62
C LYS A 56 -24.86 7.50 -10.45
N ASN A 57 -23.91 7.89 -9.61
CA ASN A 57 -24.17 8.73 -8.43
C ASN A 57 -24.17 10.24 -8.73
N GLY A 58 -23.97 10.67 -9.98
CA GLY A 58 -23.99 12.09 -10.33
C GLY A 58 -22.78 12.89 -9.85
N ASP A 59 -21.68 12.22 -9.49
CA ASP A 59 -20.42 12.80 -8.95
C ASP A 59 -19.61 13.61 -9.99
N PHE A 60 -20.23 14.13 -11.05
CA PHE A 60 -19.56 14.73 -12.22
C PHE A 60 -19.57 16.28 -12.23
N LEU A 61 -20.05 16.96 -11.19
CA LEU A 61 -20.18 18.43 -11.13
C LEU A 61 -19.66 19.11 -9.86
N ILE A 62 -18.70 18.50 -9.17
CA ILE A 62 -17.96 19.17 -8.08
C ILE A 62 -16.50 19.22 -8.48
N ASN A 63 -15.92 20.42 -8.46
CA ASN A 63 -14.47 20.60 -8.54
C ASN A 63 -13.88 19.65 -7.49
N PRO A 64 -13.18 18.57 -7.88
CA PRO A 64 -12.77 17.57 -6.92
C PRO A 64 -11.80 18.25 -5.96
N TYR A 65 -12.05 18.13 -4.65
CA TYR A 65 -11.16 18.67 -3.64
C TYR A 65 -9.74 18.27 -3.99
N SER A 66 -8.89 19.25 -4.26
CA SER A 66 -7.53 18.96 -4.69
C SER A 66 -6.73 18.58 -3.45
N VAL A 67 -6.33 17.32 -3.38
CA VAL A 67 -5.45 16.83 -2.30
C VAL A 67 -4.04 16.80 -2.83
N GLN A 68 -3.13 17.47 -2.13
CA GLN A 68 -1.70 17.43 -2.41
C GLN A 68 -0.96 17.10 -1.12
N MET A 69 0.03 16.22 -1.23
CA MET A 69 0.87 15.85 -0.11
C MET A 69 2.32 16.21 -0.42
N THR A 70 3.04 16.68 0.58
CA THR A 70 4.47 16.97 0.46
C THR A 70 5.21 16.30 1.60
N PHE A 71 6.08 15.36 1.26
CA PHE A 71 7.00 14.74 2.21
C PHE A 71 8.37 15.40 2.09
N VAL A 72 8.88 15.94 3.19
CA VAL A 72 10.22 16.53 3.25
C VAL A 72 11.11 15.59 4.05
N ILE A 73 12.07 14.94 3.37
CA ILE A 73 12.91 13.87 3.94
C ILE A 73 13.66 14.38 5.17
N SER A 74 14.40 15.49 5.01
CA SER A 74 15.20 16.09 6.07
C SER A 74 14.37 16.59 7.26
N ALA A 75 13.20 17.15 6.99
CA ALA A 75 12.29 17.65 8.05
C ALA A 75 11.49 16.53 8.73
N ARG A 76 11.42 15.33 8.14
CA ARG A 76 10.70 14.17 8.68
C ARG A 76 9.21 14.44 8.86
N THR A 77 8.62 15.09 7.86
CA THR A 77 7.23 15.56 7.91
C THR A 77 6.52 15.32 6.60
N LEU A 78 5.29 14.84 6.70
CA LEU A 78 4.31 14.86 5.61
C LEU A 78 3.32 15.99 5.86
N THR A 79 3.27 16.95 4.96
CA THR A 79 2.23 17.98 4.93
C THR A 79 1.11 17.50 3.99
N VAL A 80 -0.12 17.53 4.47
CA VAL A 80 -1.33 17.21 3.71
C VAL A 80 -2.11 18.51 3.51
N ASN A 81 -2.28 18.90 2.26
CA ASN A 81 -3.03 20.08 1.85
C ASN A 81 -4.30 19.63 1.13
N THR A 82 -5.42 20.22 1.54
CA THR A 82 -6.69 20.19 0.82
C THR A 82 -7.09 21.63 0.49
N ASP A 83 -8.19 21.83 -0.24
CA ASP A 83 -8.64 23.19 -0.57
C ASP A 83 -9.11 24.00 0.66
N CYS A 84 -9.45 23.32 1.76
CA CYS A 84 -10.03 23.95 2.95
C CYS A 84 -9.17 23.81 4.21
N ASP A 85 -8.11 23.01 4.17
CA ASP A 85 -7.36 22.63 5.36
C ASP A 85 -5.91 22.25 5.01
N SER A 86 -5.01 22.43 5.96
CA SER A 86 -3.62 22.03 5.85
C SER A 86 -3.12 21.59 7.22
N PHE A 87 -2.48 20.43 7.27
CA PHE A 87 -1.86 19.93 8.48
C PHE A 87 -0.59 19.16 8.16
N THR A 88 0.27 19.03 9.17
CA THR A 88 1.54 18.32 9.06
C THR A 88 1.61 17.23 10.11
N ILE A 89 2.11 16.07 9.71
CA ILE A 89 2.33 14.93 10.59
C ILE A 89 3.77 14.44 10.49
N PRO A 90 4.32 13.81 11.55
CA PRO A 90 5.59 13.13 11.48
C PRO A 90 5.57 12.07 10.37
N ALA A 91 6.66 12.00 9.61
CA ALA A 91 6.80 11.00 8.57
C ALA A 91 8.28 10.60 8.41
N THR A 92 8.54 9.34 8.08
CA THR A 92 9.89 8.82 7.92
C THR A 92 10.03 7.96 6.67
N SER A 93 11.25 7.89 6.15
CA SER A 93 11.61 7.02 5.05
C SER A 93 13.05 6.54 5.17
N GLY A 94 13.40 5.46 4.50
CA GLY A 94 14.70 4.81 4.64
C GLY A 94 14.83 4.11 6.00
N LYS A 95 15.86 3.29 6.16
CA LYS A 95 16.15 2.60 7.43
C LYS A 95 17.65 2.56 7.69
N ASP A 96 18.01 2.18 8.92
CA ASP A 96 19.40 2.05 9.36
C ASP A 96 20.19 3.35 9.07
N GLU A 97 21.36 3.23 8.44
CA GLU A 97 22.21 4.34 8.00
C GLU A 97 21.54 5.33 7.03
N TYR A 98 20.43 4.95 6.41
CA TYR A 98 19.69 5.76 5.43
C TYR A 98 18.43 6.42 5.99
N LEU A 99 18.11 6.21 7.28
CA LEU A 99 16.90 6.77 7.89
C LEU A 99 16.85 8.30 7.73
N ASN A 100 15.89 8.78 6.93
CA ASN A 100 15.68 10.18 6.57
C ASN A 100 16.92 10.88 6.00
N SER A 101 17.82 10.13 5.37
CA SER A 101 18.98 10.69 4.67
C SER A 101 18.59 11.01 3.23
N ASN A 102 18.66 12.28 2.83
CA ASN A 102 18.36 12.72 1.46
C ASN A 102 19.54 12.54 0.48
N SER A 103 20.63 11.92 0.92
CA SER A 103 21.83 11.75 0.09
C SER A 103 21.54 10.98 -1.19
N LEU A 104 22.32 11.25 -2.24
CA LEU A 104 22.19 10.52 -3.51
C LEU A 104 22.37 9.00 -3.32
N GLU A 105 23.28 8.60 -2.43
CA GLU A 105 23.49 7.20 -2.06
C GLU A 105 22.24 6.59 -1.43
N SER A 106 21.61 7.31 -0.50
CA SER A 106 20.35 6.90 0.12
C SER A 106 19.23 6.76 -0.92
N GLN A 107 19.08 7.71 -1.83
CA GLN A 107 18.03 7.64 -2.85
C GLN A 107 18.26 6.48 -3.84
N LYS A 108 19.52 6.11 -4.10
CA LYS A 108 19.87 4.95 -4.94
C LYS A 108 19.79 3.60 -4.22
N ALA A 109 19.89 3.59 -2.88
CA ALA A 109 19.98 2.36 -2.11
C ALA A 109 18.68 1.53 -2.15
N GLY A 110 18.69 0.45 -2.95
CA GLY A 110 17.59 -0.52 -2.98
C GLY A 110 17.38 -1.19 -1.63
N TYR A 111 16.12 -1.48 -1.28
CA TYR A 111 15.71 -2.20 -0.05
C TYR A 111 16.11 -1.58 1.30
N LYS A 112 16.71 -0.39 1.31
CA LYS A 112 17.08 0.34 2.53
C LYS A 112 16.92 1.86 2.45
N GLY A 113 17.19 2.44 1.29
CA GLY A 113 17.22 3.88 1.08
C GLY A 113 15.87 4.56 1.18
N VAL A 114 15.88 5.88 1.38
CA VAL A 114 14.67 6.72 1.38
C VAL A 114 13.90 6.65 0.06
N THR A 115 12.64 7.06 0.05
CA THR A 115 11.91 7.35 -1.18
C THR A 115 12.68 8.40 -1.99
N PRO A 116 13.04 8.14 -3.26
CA PRO A 116 13.75 9.14 -4.08
C PRO A 116 12.96 10.44 -4.20
N VAL A 117 13.66 11.57 -4.27
CA VAL A 117 13.07 12.88 -4.54
C VAL A 117 12.36 12.86 -5.88
N GLY A 118 11.14 13.39 -5.91
CA GLY A 118 10.32 13.43 -7.11
C GLY A 118 8.83 13.43 -6.81
N LYS A 119 8.03 13.33 -7.87
CA LYS A 119 6.58 13.27 -7.75
C LYS A 119 6.04 11.86 -7.92
N TYR A 120 5.01 11.59 -7.15
CA TYR A 120 4.31 10.32 -7.13
C TYR A 120 2.81 10.55 -7.20
N ILE A 121 2.11 9.51 -7.63
CA ILE A 121 0.66 9.48 -7.73
C ILE A 121 0.14 8.41 -6.77
N ILE A 122 -0.77 8.79 -5.89
CA ILE A 122 -1.60 7.89 -5.11
C ILE A 122 -2.95 7.77 -5.80
N LYS A 123 -3.42 6.54 -5.97
CA LYS A 123 -4.74 6.24 -6.52
C LYS A 123 -5.67 5.82 -5.37
N PRO A 124 -6.69 6.61 -5.02
CA PRO A 124 -7.57 6.31 -3.88
C PRO A 124 -8.14 4.89 -3.87
N PHE A 125 -8.49 4.34 -5.04
CA PHE A 125 -9.04 2.98 -5.15
C PHE A 125 -8.04 1.84 -4.84
N GLU A 126 -6.75 2.14 -4.71
CA GLU A 126 -5.71 1.18 -4.30
C GLU A 126 -5.45 1.20 -2.78
N PHE A 127 -6.19 2.03 -2.04
CA PHE A 127 -6.14 2.06 -0.58
C PHE A 127 -6.50 0.68 -0.01
N SER A 128 -5.66 0.16 0.88
CA SER A 128 -5.86 -1.13 1.55
C SER A 128 -5.82 -0.95 3.06
N ASP A 129 -6.96 -1.26 3.67
CA ASP A 129 -7.23 -1.24 5.11
C ASP A 129 -8.02 -2.53 5.40
N PRO A 130 -7.32 -3.66 5.57
CA PRO A 130 -7.98 -4.93 5.82
C PRO A 130 -8.35 -5.03 7.31
N ASN A 131 -9.00 -6.12 7.71
CA ASN A 131 -9.32 -6.33 9.11
C ASN A 131 -8.09 -6.77 9.92
N LEU A 132 -8.09 -6.47 11.23
CA LEU A 132 -6.99 -6.69 12.19
C LEU A 132 -6.27 -8.05 12.07
N ALA A 133 -6.97 -9.13 11.75
CA ALA A 133 -6.37 -10.46 11.57
C ALA A 133 -5.44 -10.56 10.34
N VAL A 134 -5.75 -9.81 9.28
CA VAL A 134 -4.92 -9.68 8.07
C VAL A 134 -3.77 -8.73 8.30
N ASP A 135 -3.93 -7.66 9.10
CA ASP A 135 -2.81 -6.79 9.50
C ASP A 135 -1.86 -7.51 10.42
N LEU A 136 -2.35 -8.31 11.37
CA LEU A 136 -1.49 -9.16 12.18
C LEU A 136 -0.71 -10.14 11.31
N LYS A 137 -1.32 -10.73 10.29
CA LYS A 137 -0.62 -11.61 9.34
C LYS A 137 0.42 -10.83 8.51
N ARG A 138 0.09 -9.66 7.96
CA ARG A 138 1.03 -8.87 7.15
C ARG A 138 2.21 -8.35 7.98
N ASN A 139 1.95 -7.89 9.19
CA ASN A 139 2.98 -7.34 10.07
C ASN A 139 3.84 -8.43 10.73
N VAL A 140 3.23 -9.56 11.15
CA VAL A 140 3.92 -10.63 11.88
C VAL A 140 4.49 -11.72 10.95
N TYR A 141 3.75 -12.14 9.91
CA TYR A 141 4.21 -13.21 8.99
C TYR A 141 5.09 -12.69 7.85
N ASP A 142 4.81 -11.51 7.28
CA ASP A 142 5.63 -10.94 6.20
C ASP A 142 6.81 -10.08 6.73
N ARG A 143 6.96 -9.96 8.06
CA ARG A 143 8.01 -9.19 8.78
C ARG A 143 8.18 -7.76 8.25
N ALA A 144 7.07 -7.11 7.94
CA ALA A 144 7.07 -5.79 7.32
C ALA A 144 6.10 -4.89 8.08
N ASP A 145 6.52 -3.66 8.36
CA ASP A 145 5.77 -2.72 9.18
C ASP A 145 4.83 -1.89 8.30
N TRP A 146 3.68 -2.47 7.97
CA TRP A 146 2.67 -1.85 7.12
C TRP A 146 1.57 -1.13 7.91
N GLY A 147 1.57 -1.28 9.24
CA GLY A 147 0.59 -0.67 10.14
C GLY A 147 -0.85 -1.07 9.85
N ASP A 148 -1.77 -0.13 10.11
CA ASP A 148 -3.22 -0.25 9.96
C ASP A 148 -3.68 -0.19 8.49
N TRP A 149 -3.04 0.66 7.68
CA TRP A 149 -3.36 0.78 6.26
C TRP A 149 -2.14 1.15 5.43
N ARG A 150 -2.25 0.89 4.12
CA ARG A 150 -1.27 1.33 3.13
C ARG A 150 -1.93 1.72 1.82
N VAL A 151 -1.26 2.58 1.07
CA VAL A 151 -1.62 2.90 -0.31
C VAL A 151 -0.37 3.02 -1.17
N ARG A 152 -0.45 2.55 -2.41
CA ARG A 152 0.70 2.54 -3.32
C ARG A 152 0.97 3.93 -3.88
N MET A 153 2.25 4.28 -3.98
CA MET A 153 2.75 5.46 -4.65
C MET A 153 3.38 5.06 -6.00
N HIS A 154 2.86 5.60 -7.09
CA HIS A 154 3.37 5.36 -8.44
C HIS A 154 4.28 6.50 -8.86
N ASN A 155 5.48 6.18 -9.33
CA ASN A 155 6.44 7.16 -9.82
C ASN A 155 5.84 7.95 -11.00
N LYS A 156 5.90 9.28 -10.94
CA LYS A 156 5.49 10.16 -12.04
C LYS A 156 6.67 10.44 -12.97
N VAL A 157 6.93 9.48 -13.87
CA VAL A 157 8.14 9.44 -14.72
C VAL A 157 8.17 10.49 -15.84
N ASP A 158 7.05 11.12 -16.14
CA ASP A 158 6.88 12.15 -17.17
C ASP A 158 7.41 13.54 -16.77
N GLU A 159 7.88 13.72 -15.54
CA GLU A 159 8.34 15.01 -15.01
C GLU A 159 9.87 15.14 -14.83
N GLY A 160 10.66 14.27 -15.47
CA GLY A 160 12.12 14.39 -15.49
C GLY A 160 12.85 14.01 -14.19
N PHE A 161 12.16 13.34 -13.26
CA PHE A 161 12.77 12.80 -12.04
C PHE A 161 13.44 11.44 -12.29
N ASP A 162 14.63 11.23 -11.73
CA ASP A 162 15.31 9.94 -11.75
C ASP A 162 15.00 9.16 -10.47
N PHE A 163 14.29 8.05 -10.64
CA PHE A 163 13.94 7.15 -9.54
C PHE A 163 14.92 5.99 -9.38
N TYR A 164 16.03 5.98 -10.12
CA TYR A 164 17.13 5.03 -10.01
C TYR A 164 16.69 3.55 -10.17
N GLY A 165 15.67 3.32 -11.01
CA GLY A 165 15.07 2.00 -11.20
C GLY A 165 14.26 1.48 -10.00
N ARG A 166 14.04 2.31 -8.98
CA ARG A 166 13.27 1.94 -7.78
C ARG A 166 11.79 2.26 -7.94
N ASN A 167 10.96 1.39 -7.38
CA ASN A 167 9.50 1.47 -7.42
C ASN A 167 8.90 0.71 -6.22
N ASN A 168 7.58 0.50 -6.25
CA ASN A 168 6.84 -0.22 -5.19
C ASN A 168 6.92 0.48 -3.84
N PHE A 169 6.79 1.81 -3.87
CA PHE A 169 6.68 2.63 -2.68
C PHE A 169 5.24 2.70 -2.20
N PHE A 170 5.09 2.89 -0.90
CA PHE A 170 3.80 3.02 -0.25
C PHE A 170 3.82 4.20 0.72
N LEU A 171 2.67 4.83 0.89
CA LEU A 171 2.36 5.61 2.09
C LEU A 171 1.62 4.68 3.03
N HIS A 172 2.09 4.54 4.27
CA HIS A 172 1.52 3.60 5.22
C HIS A 172 1.69 4.07 6.67
N CYS A 173 0.95 3.42 7.57
CA CYS A 173 1.18 3.49 9.01
C CYS A 173 2.30 2.54 9.42
N GLY A 174 2.86 2.71 10.62
CA GLY A 174 3.86 1.80 11.14
C GLY A 174 4.16 2.00 12.62
N GLN A 175 4.68 0.95 13.24
CA GLN A 175 5.13 0.93 14.63
C GLN A 175 6.56 1.45 14.80
N PHE A 176 7.40 1.28 13.80
CA PHE A 176 8.82 1.56 13.80
C PHE A 176 9.13 2.64 12.77
N ALA A 177 9.96 3.61 13.17
CA ALA A 177 10.42 4.62 12.25
C ALA A 177 11.27 4.00 11.13
N GLY A 178 10.95 4.38 9.90
CA GLY A 178 11.73 4.01 8.73
C GLY A 178 11.25 2.78 8.00
N SER A 179 11.37 2.82 6.68
CA SER A 179 10.98 1.73 5.78
C SER A 179 11.91 1.69 4.58
N ALA A 180 11.88 0.60 3.81
CA ALA A 180 12.74 0.41 2.64
C ALA A 180 12.31 1.26 1.43
N GLY A 181 12.19 2.57 1.62
CA GLY A 181 11.80 3.56 0.63
C GLY A 181 10.31 3.89 0.62
N CYS A 182 9.52 3.41 1.58
CA CYS A 182 8.14 3.86 1.77
C CYS A 182 8.11 5.13 2.64
N ILE A 183 6.95 5.77 2.73
CA ILE A 183 6.71 6.88 3.65
C ILE A 183 5.86 6.32 4.78
N ASP A 184 6.42 6.31 5.98
CA ASP A 184 5.79 5.84 7.20
C ASP A 184 5.36 7.05 8.05
N ILE A 185 4.08 7.15 8.37
CA ILE A 185 3.51 8.26 9.15
C ILE A 185 3.21 7.90 10.62
N GLY A 186 3.69 6.75 11.09
CA GLY A 186 3.51 6.25 12.44
C GLY A 186 2.12 5.65 12.68
N GLY A 187 1.57 5.84 13.89
CA GLY A 187 0.27 5.30 14.28
C GLY A 187 0.26 3.85 14.75
N GLY A 188 1.36 3.12 14.60
CA GLY A 188 1.45 1.72 15.04
C GLY A 188 0.58 0.78 14.22
N LEU A 189 0.22 -0.35 14.83
CA LEU A 189 -0.56 -1.40 14.18
C LEU A 189 -2.05 -1.08 14.02
N THR A 190 -2.56 -0.08 14.73
CA THR A 190 -3.99 0.24 14.81
C THR A 190 -4.33 1.67 14.41
N GLY A 191 -3.34 2.41 13.92
CA GLY A 191 -3.50 3.83 13.64
C GLY A 191 -3.69 4.68 14.89
N ASN A 192 -3.80 5.99 14.65
CA ASN A 192 -4.20 7.01 15.61
C ASN A 192 -5.02 8.09 14.87
N LYS A 193 -5.51 9.09 15.61
CA LYS A 193 -6.35 10.16 15.05
C LYS A 193 -5.74 10.88 13.83
N ASP A 194 -4.43 11.06 13.80
CA ASP A 194 -3.75 11.75 12.71
C ASP A 194 -3.64 10.86 11.46
N THR A 195 -3.30 9.57 11.64
CA THR A 195 -3.25 8.61 10.53
C THR A 195 -4.64 8.30 9.98
N ASP A 196 -5.66 8.29 10.84
CA ASP A 196 -7.06 8.08 10.47
C ASP A 196 -7.58 9.24 9.61
N ARG A 197 -7.21 10.48 9.99
CA ARG A 197 -7.53 11.67 9.20
C ARG A 197 -6.91 11.61 7.81
N VAL A 198 -5.66 11.15 7.69
CA VAL A 198 -4.99 10.97 6.40
C VAL A 198 -5.69 9.88 5.58
N ALA A 199 -6.03 8.75 6.21
CA ALA A 199 -6.76 7.67 5.57
C ALA A 199 -8.12 8.13 5.03
N GLU A 200 -8.86 8.91 5.81
CA GLU A 200 -10.16 9.45 5.41
C GLU A 200 -10.02 10.38 4.20
N ILE A 201 -9.02 11.27 4.20
CA ILE A 201 -8.72 12.14 3.06
C ILE A 201 -8.40 11.32 1.80
N ILE A 202 -7.58 10.28 1.91
CA ILE A 202 -7.23 9.43 0.78
C ILE A 202 -8.47 8.68 0.27
N LYS A 203 -9.22 8.04 1.16
CA LYS A 203 -10.44 7.27 0.82
C LYS A 203 -11.51 8.13 0.14
N ASN A 204 -11.66 9.37 0.60
CA ASN A 204 -12.68 10.29 0.10
C ASN A 204 -12.24 11.11 -1.12
N SER A 205 -10.94 11.10 -1.46
CA SER A 205 -10.44 11.82 -2.62
C SER A 205 -11.09 11.32 -3.92
N LYS A 206 -11.62 12.25 -4.69
CA LYS A 206 -12.31 11.99 -5.97
C LYS A 206 -11.33 11.95 -7.15
N THR A 207 -10.08 12.33 -6.95
CA THR A 207 -9.02 12.32 -7.96
C THR A 207 -7.78 11.62 -7.43
N ASP A 208 -6.89 11.29 -8.36
CA ASP A 208 -5.53 10.91 -8.03
C ASP A 208 -4.86 12.02 -7.20
N ILE A 209 -4.09 11.61 -6.19
CA ILE A 209 -3.44 12.50 -5.23
C ILE A 209 -1.97 12.61 -5.61
N ILE A 210 -1.46 13.84 -5.71
CA ILE A 210 -0.03 14.07 -5.94
C ILE A 210 0.70 14.06 -4.61
N VAL A 211 1.76 13.27 -4.54
CA VAL A 211 2.73 13.28 -3.44
C VAL A 211 4.06 13.78 -3.98
N GLU A 212 4.53 14.92 -3.50
CA GLU A 212 5.84 15.45 -3.82
C GLU A 212 6.83 15.11 -2.70
N VAL A 213 7.91 14.41 -3.04
CA VAL A 213 9.02 14.10 -2.12
C VAL A 213 10.14 15.10 -2.35
N LYS A 214 10.48 15.83 -1.30
CA LYS A 214 11.53 16.87 -1.27
C LYS A 214 12.69 16.45 -0.36
N PRO A 215 13.90 16.95 -0.62
CA PRO A 215 15.08 16.65 0.19
C PRO A 215 14.93 17.06 1.65
#